data_AF-A0A838CW45-F1
#
_entry.id   AF-A0A838CW45-F1
#
_cell.length_a   1.000
_cell.length_b   1.000
_cell.length_c   1.000
_cell.angle_alpha   90.00
_cell.angle_beta   90.00
_cell.angle_gamma   90.00
#
_symmetry.space_group_name_H-M   'P 1'
#
loop_
_entity.id
_entity.type
_entity.pdbx_description
1 polymer ?
#
loop_
_entity_poly.entity_id
_entity_poly.type
_entity_poly.pdbx_seq_one_letter_code
_entity_poly.pdbx_strand_id
1 'polypeptide(L)'
;MLNRFYKYLSNRLIEFLDYQDIEGGERYYLQFDERSEVKHFYDQLKEMERSEEFVYQHEQGNPYHTISLKIGDVKLVVAATIGDVTPDFLVTLRNEVGEQRGQWKNTALLSICHETLDSIRGGSSDLQREGMPFHVKSLTTHLKKELEDSGTLSSSEKEVLRYHLDKKLDDVILQPSLWDYVEVLSLLDKGEIEQEDFKTLGLFPDNQIGKDSTLPVNEIRKRLDDNAVLFDRVQRVHEYGNEETELEKIFDENIAGKLKKDGWEETEFKPVKDSYDQNKTKILSYKSTETKKLNKHVNYWEKPSGETKAGQRKRHIIIFANHGEAFVDMTFEFDDYLSKSYVYNRNKDSHVNAVASGKKFKVTLPVYQAEPGFYHLRYKHENDNKSTYIFYFCVVPFPQERLKGIETSYDLKVTKNKSSISLQYESDEIVIGEGEIEEEVPISQSDQMVEIKPDVISKLSIETSAWGEGPLPVDLVAGGVHIPVQINDKQTRSTPIQTNRVWKLKRELQQSFRLVENRLKQGTFEAYPHDSFKEKLMMEHDWIEQDMRCATIEYGRLQKVELSLPEKVEEAYSDFLNELRDSDLLHR
;
A
#
# COMPACT_ATOMS: atom_id res chain seq x y z
N MET A 1 20.70 23.00 -4.33
CA MET A 1 20.39 21.90 -5.27
C MET A 1 19.66 22.43 -6.50
N LEU A 2 18.42 22.93 -6.39
CA LEU A 2 17.62 23.41 -7.54
C LEU A 2 18.28 24.46 -8.45
N ASN A 3 18.92 25.51 -7.92
CA ASN A 3 19.59 26.52 -8.76
C ASN A 3 20.69 25.93 -9.68
N ARG A 4 21.35 24.84 -9.25
CA ARG A 4 22.40 24.21 -10.04
C ARG A 4 21.84 23.35 -11.17
N PHE A 5 20.71 22.70 -10.93
CA PHE A 5 19.97 21.97 -11.95
C PHE A 5 19.54 22.89 -13.10
N TYR A 6 18.93 24.05 -12.79
CA TYR A 6 18.55 25.00 -13.84
C TYR A 6 19.77 25.56 -14.57
N LYS A 7 20.88 25.80 -13.85
CA LYS A 7 22.14 26.22 -14.47
C LYS A 7 22.64 25.17 -15.47
N TYR A 8 22.62 23.88 -15.09
CA TYR A 8 22.96 22.77 -15.96
C TYR A 8 22.09 22.75 -17.23
N LEU A 9 20.77 22.79 -17.06
CA LEU A 9 19.83 22.80 -18.19
C LEU A 9 20.07 24.02 -19.10
N SER A 10 20.31 25.20 -18.53
CA SER A 10 20.54 26.42 -19.29
C SER A 10 21.83 26.34 -20.12
N ASN A 11 22.93 25.87 -19.53
CA ASN A 11 24.18 25.65 -20.25
C ASN A 11 23.99 24.63 -21.38
N ARG A 12 23.24 23.55 -21.11
CA ARG A 12 23.00 22.51 -22.10
C ARG A 12 22.17 22.99 -23.29
N LEU A 13 21.13 23.78 -23.02
CA LEU A 13 20.35 24.45 -24.06
C LEU A 13 21.26 25.31 -24.93
N ILE A 14 22.10 26.11 -24.29
CA ILE A 14 23.02 27.02 -24.97
C ILE A 14 24.04 26.26 -25.84
N GLU A 15 24.69 25.22 -25.32
CA GLU A 15 25.61 24.38 -26.09
C GLU A 15 24.94 23.77 -27.32
N PHE A 16 23.69 23.32 -27.17
CA PHE A 16 22.92 22.78 -28.26
C PHE A 16 22.63 23.83 -29.34
N LEU A 17 22.18 25.03 -28.94
CA LEU A 17 21.87 26.11 -29.87
C LEU A 17 23.11 26.66 -30.57
N ASP A 18 24.23 26.80 -29.85
CA ASP A 18 25.53 27.20 -30.42
C ASP A 18 26.05 26.14 -31.41
N TYR A 19 25.77 24.85 -31.17
CA TYR A 19 26.15 23.76 -32.08
C TYR A 19 25.25 23.65 -33.32
N GLN A 20 23.96 23.93 -33.20
CA GLN A 20 22.99 23.83 -34.30
C GLN A 20 23.10 24.99 -35.30
N ASP A 21 23.72 26.11 -34.93
CA ASP A 21 23.80 27.34 -35.74
C ASP A 21 22.41 27.84 -36.18
N ILE A 22 21.61 28.23 -35.18
CA ILE A 22 20.18 28.54 -35.37
C ILE A 22 19.93 29.71 -36.34
N GLU A 23 18.84 29.61 -37.11
CA GLU A 23 18.40 30.67 -38.03
C GLU A 23 17.21 31.49 -37.48
N GLY A 24 17.03 32.70 -38.03
CA GLY A 24 15.86 33.52 -37.74
C GLY A 24 14.56 32.83 -38.16
N GLY A 25 13.57 32.79 -37.26
CA GLY A 25 12.25 32.19 -37.49
C GLY A 25 12.08 30.82 -36.85
N GLU A 26 13.16 30.25 -36.32
CA GLU A 26 13.12 29.02 -35.53
C GLU A 26 12.37 29.22 -34.22
N ARG A 27 11.71 28.15 -33.78
CA ARG A 27 10.80 28.15 -32.64
C ARG A 27 11.04 26.88 -31.84
N TYR A 28 11.34 27.03 -30.57
CA TYR A 28 11.63 25.97 -29.62
C TYR A 28 10.59 25.96 -28.50
N TYR A 29 10.35 24.79 -27.95
CA TYR A 29 9.38 24.57 -26.88
C TYR A 29 9.99 23.69 -25.78
N LEU A 30 9.76 24.06 -24.53
CA LEU A 30 10.11 23.29 -23.34
C LEU A 30 8.92 23.29 -22.37
N GLN A 31 8.57 22.10 -21.89
CA GLN A 31 7.52 21.93 -20.89
C GLN A 31 8.11 21.47 -19.56
N PHE A 32 7.68 22.12 -18.49
CA PHE A 32 7.88 21.72 -17.10
C PHE A 32 6.58 21.21 -16.48
N ASP A 33 6.67 20.57 -15.31
CA ASP A 33 5.50 20.02 -14.64
C ASP A 33 4.79 21.09 -13.78
N GLU A 34 5.55 22.05 -13.24
CA GLU A 34 5.02 23.11 -12.38
C GLU A 34 5.35 24.55 -12.85
N ARG A 35 4.49 25.51 -12.45
CA ARG A 35 4.71 26.95 -12.69
C ARG A 35 5.98 27.50 -12.02
N SER A 36 6.30 26.97 -10.84
CA SER A 36 7.50 27.30 -10.07
C SER A 36 8.76 27.04 -10.91
N GLU A 37 8.78 25.92 -11.64
CA GLU A 37 9.91 25.45 -12.44
C GLU A 37 10.14 26.30 -13.67
N VAL A 38 9.06 26.65 -14.38
CA VAL A 38 9.08 27.61 -15.49
C VAL A 38 9.75 28.91 -15.04
N LYS A 39 9.36 29.43 -13.87
CA LYS A 39 9.92 30.67 -13.33
C LYS A 39 11.41 30.53 -13.00
N HIS A 40 11.80 29.48 -12.30
CA HIS A 40 13.20 29.27 -11.93
C HIS A 40 14.11 29.11 -13.15
N PHE A 41 13.67 28.38 -14.18
CA PHE A 41 14.44 28.24 -15.40
C PHE A 41 14.54 29.57 -16.17
N TYR A 42 13.45 30.33 -16.26
CA TYR A 42 13.46 31.67 -16.86
C TYR A 42 14.41 32.64 -16.12
N ASP A 43 14.35 32.66 -14.79
CA ASP A 43 15.22 33.51 -13.96
C ASP A 43 16.70 33.13 -14.17
N GLN A 44 17.01 31.83 -14.30
CA GLN A 44 18.36 31.35 -14.60
C GLN A 44 18.86 31.80 -15.99
N LEU A 45 17.99 31.79 -17.01
CA LEU A 45 18.33 32.32 -18.34
C LEU A 45 18.55 33.84 -18.29
N LYS A 46 17.75 34.56 -17.49
CA LYS A 46 17.85 36.01 -17.31
C LYS A 46 19.19 36.44 -16.72
N GLU A 47 19.77 35.63 -15.83
CA GLU A 47 21.05 35.89 -15.18
C GLU A 47 22.29 35.61 -16.07
N MET A 48 22.11 35.01 -17.26
CA MET A 48 23.22 34.73 -18.15
C MET A 48 23.83 36.01 -18.74
N GLU A 49 25.15 36.06 -18.92
CA GLU A 49 25.86 37.22 -19.49
C GLU A 49 25.40 37.58 -20.91
N ARG A 50 24.85 36.61 -21.65
CA ARG A 50 24.33 36.78 -23.02
C ARG A 50 22.85 37.19 -23.07
N SER A 51 22.26 37.50 -21.92
CA SER A 51 20.87 37.94 -21.76
C SER A 51 20.74 39.45 -21.93
N GLU A 52 19.80 39.89 -22.76
CA GLU A 52 19.44 41.29 -22.99
C GLU A 52 17.94 41.48 -22.78
N GLU A 53 17.51 42.67 -22.35
CA GLU A 53 16.08 43.01 -22.31
C GLU A 53 15.50 43.05 -23.73
N PHE A 54 14.30 42.50 -23.87
CA PHE A 54 13.51 42.54 -25.11
C PHE A 54 12.08 43.00 -24.79
N VAL A 55 11.62 44.03 -25.48
CA VAL A 55 10.31 44.64 -25.25
C VAL A 55 9.48 44.57 -26.53
N TYR A 56 8.29 43.98 -26.44
CA TYR A 56 7.35 43.87 -27.56
C TYR A 56 6.03 44.56 -27.22
N GLN A 57 5.51 45.37 -28.14
CA GLN A 57 4.23 46.06 -27.98
C GLN A 57 3.25 45.54 -29.03
N HIS A 58 2.24 44.78 -28.59
CA HIS A 58 1.13 44.38 -29.45
C HIS A 58 0.16 45.56 -29.65
N GLU A 59 -0.55 45.61 -30.79
CA GLU A 59 -1.45 46.73 -31.16
C GLU A 59 -2.58 46.98 -30.13
N GLN A 60 -2.99 45.94 -29.41
CA GLN A 60 -4.12 45.96 -28.47
C GLN A 60 -3.70 45.70 -27.00
N GLY A 61 -2.40 45.68 -26.69
CA GLY A 61 -1.87 45.26 -25.38
C GLY A 61 -1.08 46.34 -24.65
N ASN A 62 -0.58 46.00 -23.46
CA ASN A 62 0.50 46.75 -22.80
C ASN A 62 1.87 46.26 -23.29
N PRO A 63 2.98 47.00 -23.04
CA PRO A 63 4.32 46.53 -23.38
C PRO A 63 4.62 45.20 -22.68
N TYR A 64 4.96 44.18 -23.46
CA TYR A 64 5.45 42.90 -22.98
C TYR A 64 6.96 42.96 -22.80
N HIS A 65 7.42 42.83 -21.56
CA HIS A 65 8.83 42.80 -21.20
C HIS A 65 9.30 41.36 -21.01
N THR A 66 10.36 40.99 -21.71
CA THR A 66 11.02 39.70 -21.54
C THR A 66 12.54 39.84 -21.77
N ILE A 67 13.23 38.71 -21.87
CA ILE A 67 14.64 38.62 -22.22
C ILE A 67 14.82 38.04 -23.63
N SER A 68 15.97 38.33 -24.23
CA SER A 68 16.50 37.61 -25.38
C SER A 68 17.94 37.16 -25.10
N LEU A 69 18.29 35.97 -25.57
CA LEU A 69 19.65 35.43 -25.48
C LEU A 69 20.33 35.59 -26.83
N LYS A 70 21.55 36.14 -26.83
CA LYS A 70 22.34 36.27 -28.06
C LYS A 70 23.02 34.95 -28.41
N ILE A 71 22.65 34.36 -29.55
CA ILE A 71 23.19 33.11 -30.09
C ILE A 71 23.73 33.41 -31.50
N GLY A 72 25.05 33.56 -31.63
CA GLY A 72 25.66 34.06 -32.86
C GLY A 72 25.09 35.43 -33.27
N ASP A 73 24.51 35.48 -34.47
CA ASP A 73 23.84 36.67 -35.04
C ASP A 73 22.32 36.69 -34.81
N VAL A 74 21.76 35.69 -34.14
CA VAL A 74 20.32 35.54 -33.86
C VAL A 74 20.00 35.89 -32.40
N LYS A 75 18.89 36.59 -32.19
CA LYS A 75 18.33 36.84 -30.86
C LYS A 75 17.26 35.80 -30.52
N LEU A 76 17.54 34.90 -29.60
CA LEU A 76 16.55 33.96 -29.08
C LEU A 76 15.68 34.65 -28.03
N VAL A 77 14.47 35.08 -28.41
CA VAL A 77 13.50 35.67 -27.50
C VAL A 77 12.91 34.57 -26.63
N VAL A 78 12.97 34.75 -25.31
CA VAL A 78 12.42 33.79 -24.35
C VAL A 78 11.01 34.24 -23.99
N ALA A 79 10.04 33.35 -24.04
CA ALA A 79 8.67 33.63 -23.62
C ALA A 79 8.20 32.51 -22.69
N ALA A 80 7.73 32.89 -21.50
CA ALA A 80 7.40 31.94 -20.45
C ALA A 80 6.03 32.24 -19.85
N THR A 81 5.27 31.21 -19.46
CA THR A 81 3.98 31.37 -18.76
C THR A 81 4.19 31.81 -17.30
N ILE A 82 4.68 33.04 -17.10
CA ILE A 82 4.97 33.65 -15.80
C ILE A 82 4.16 34.94 -15.69
N GLY A 83 3.63 35.24 -14.50
CA GLY A 83 2.79 36.42 -14.28
C GLY A 83 1.50 36.32 -15.10
N ASP A 84 1.23 37.35 -15.90
CA ASP A 84 0.01 37.44 -16.71
C ASP A 84 0.16 36.88 -18.14
N VAL A 85 1.30 36.24 -18.44
CA VAL A 85 1.56 35.67 -19.77
C VAL A 85 0.76 34.38 -19.96
N THR A 86 -0.18 34.42 -20.90
CA THR A 86 -1.03 33.26 -21.22
C THR A 86 -0.45 32.39 -22.34
N PRO A 87 -0.79 31.09 -22.34
CA PRO A 87 -0.71 30.20 -23.50
C PRO A 87 -0.97 30.84 -24.88
N ASP A 88 -2.11 31.51 -25.03
CA ASP A 88 -2.53 32.09 -26.31
C ASP A 88 -1.61 33.23 -26.75
N PHE A 89 -1.04 33.96 -25.79
CA PHE A 89 -0.06 34.98 -26.09
C PHE A 89 1.24 34.39 -26.62
N LEU A 90 1.68 33.22 -26.13
CA LEU A 90 2.84 32.51 -26.70
C LEU A 90 2.62 32.12 -28.17
N VAL A 91 1.39 31.73 -28.54
CA VAL A 91 1.02 31.45 -29.94
C VAL A 91 1.12 32.73 -30.80
N THR A 92 0.79 33.88 -30.23
CA THR A 92 0.93 35.18 -30.90
C THR A 92 2.41 35.48 -31.18
N LEU A 93 3.27 35.38 -30.16
CA LEU A 93 4.73 35.59 -30.31
C LEU A 93 5.36 34.59 -31.29
N ARG A 94 4.87 33.33 -31.31
CA ARG A 94 5.28 32.31 -32.29
C ARG A 94 5.03 32.76 -33.72
N ASN A 95 3.90 33.41 -33.99
CA ASN A 95 3.56 33.89 -35.33
C ASN A 95 4.43 35.09 -35.72
N GLU A 96 4.63 36.03 -34.80
CA GLU A 96 5.47 37.21 -34.99
C GLU A 96 6.92 36.84 -35.36
N VAL A 97 7.51 35.89 -34.63
CA VAL A 97 8.83 35.34 -34.97
C VAL A 97 8.81 34.66 -36.33
N GLY A 98 7.73 33.97 -36.71
CA GLY A 98 7.60 33.36 -38.03
C GLY A 98 7.59 34.37 -39.19
N GLU A 99 7.11 35.60 -38.98
CA GLU A 99 7.06 36.62 -40.02
C GLU A 99 8.41 37.27 -40.34
N GLN A 100 9.36 37.24 -39.40
CA GLN A 100 10.71 37.83 -39.54
C GLN A 100 10.69 39.31 -40.00
N ARG A 101 9.75 40.10 -39.48
CA ARG A 101 9.55 41.52 -39.81
C ARG A 101 9.81 42.44 -38.63
N GLY A 102 10.19 43.69 -38.93
CA GLY A 102 10.40 44.71 -37.91
C GLY A 102 11.44 44.28 -36.87
N GLN A 103 11.09 44.40 -35.59
CA GLN A 103 11.96 44.01 -34.48
C GLN A 103 12.16 42.50 -34.32
N TRP A 104 11.36 41.69 -35.02
CA TRP A 104 11.46 40.22 -35.03
C TRP A 104 12.41 39.70 -36.12
N LYS A 105 13.02 40.57 -36.92
CA LYS A 105 14.02 40.14 -37.90
C LYS A 105 15.26 39.56 -37.20
N ASN A 106 15.74 38.40 -37.67
CA ASN A 106 16.83 37.63 -37.06
C ASN A 106 16.56 37.27 -35.60
N THR A 107 15.30 36.95 -35.28
CA THR A 107 14.92 36.42 -33.97
C THR A 107 14.46 34.98 -34.08
N ALA A 108 14.68 34.21 -33.02
CA ALA A 108 14.09 32.90 -32.78
C ALA A 108 13.27 32.94 -31.49
N LEU A 109 12.40 31.95 -31.25
CA LEU A 109 11.56 31.88 -30.05
C LEU A 109 11.92 30.66 -29.19
N LEU A 110 12.01 30.84 -27.88
CA LEU A 110 11.92 29.76 -26.90
C LEU A 110 10.66 29.94 -26.06
N SER A 111 9.70 29.03 -26.18
CA SER A 111 8.50 28.99 -25.34
C SER A 111 8.71 28.03 -24.16
N ILE A 112 8.53 28.52 -22.93
CA ILE A 112 8.63 27.75 -21.69
C ILE A 112 7.26 27.75 -20.99
N CYS A 113 6.65 26.59 -20.78
CA CYS A 113 5.35 26.52 -20.12
C CYS A 113 5.20 25.27 -19.24
N HIS A 114 4.10 25.21 -18.51
CA HIS A 114 3.72 24.05 -17.70
C HIS A 114 2.45 23.36 -18.22
N GLU A 115 1.59 24.11 -18.94
CA GLU A 115 0.37 23.59 -19.55
C GLU A 115 0.65 23.03 -20.95
N THR A 116 -0.02 21.93 -21.31
CA THR A 116 0.11 21.28 -22.61
C THR A 116 -0.76 21.99 -23.63
N LEU A 117 -0.15 22.56 -24.69
CA LEU A 117 -0.87 23.29 -25.73
C LEU A 117 -0.49 22.78 -27.12
N ASP A 118 -1.42 22.04 -27.74
CA ASP A 118 -1.24 21.46 -29.08
C ASP A 118 -0.84 22.51 -30.12
N SER A 119 -1.36 23.74 -30.00
CA SER A 119 -1.06 24.85 -30.90
C SER A 119 0.38 25.36 -30.78
N ILE A 120 1.02 25.25 -29.62
CA ILE A 120 2.43 25.63 -29.45
C ILE A 120 3.33 24.48 -29.93
N ARG A 121 3.01 23.24 -29.54
CA ARG A 121 3.73 22.03 -29.96
C ARG A 121 3.73 21.81 -31.47
N GLY A 122 2.61 22.04 -32.15
CA GLY A 122 2.48 21.82 -33.59
C GLY A 122 3.29 22.77 -34.48
N GLY A 123 3.80 23.88 -33.94
CA GLY A 123 4.54 24.92 -34.67
C GLY A 123 5.95 25.21 -34.16
N SER A 124 6.46 24.40 -33.23
CA SER A 124 7.75 24.58 -32.56
C SER A 124 8.46 23.23 -32.39
N SER A 125 9.79 23.26 -32.35
CA SER A 125 10.64 22.11 -32.05
C SER A 125 10.63 21.82 -30.54
N ASP A 126 10.09 20.67 -30.14
CA ASP A 126 10.07 20.21 -28.74
C ASP A 126 11.48 19.77 -28.31
N LEU A 127 12.07 20.49 -27.35
CA LEU A 127 13.43 20.25 -26.83
C LEU A 127 13.58 18.94 -26.06
N GLN A 128 12.48 18.26 -25.73
CA GLN A 128 12.45 16.98 -25.03
C GLN A 128 12.30 15.78 -25.98
N ARG A 129 12.09 16.01 -27.30
CA ARG A 129 11.92 14.94 -28.29
C ARG A 129 13.23 14.22 -28.63
N GLU A 130 13.18 12.99 -29.13
CA GLU A 130 14.38 12.24 -29.51
C GLU A 130 15.31 13.05 -30.44
N GLY A 131 16.59 13.13 -30.06
CA GLY A 131 17.62 13.93 -30.73
C GLY A 131 17.83 15.34 -30.17
N MET A 132 16.97 15.81 -29.27
CA MET A 132 17.01 17.16 -28.68
C MET A 132 17.74 17.18 -27.33
N PRO A 133 18.17 18.35 -26.80
CA PRO A 133 19.09 18.41 -25.67
C PRO A 133 18.53 17.86 -24.36
N PHE A 134 17.21 17.90 -24.18
CA PHE A 134 16.53 17.48 -22.95
C PHE A 134 15.83 16.13 -23.07
N HIS A 135 16.09 15.40 -24.15
CA HIS A 135 15.63 14.02 -24.27
C HIS A 135 16.41 13.11 -23.32
N VAL A 136 15.72 12.14 -22.71
CA VAL A 136 16.26 11.14 -21.76
C VAL A 136 17.58 10.53 -22.23
N LYS A 137 17.67 10.09 -23.50
CA LYS A 137 18.91 9.51 -24.04
C LYS A 137 20.04 10.55 -24.11
N SER A 138 19.73 11.77 -24.56
CA SER A 138 20.72 12.84 -24.71
C SER A 138 21.30 13.24 -23.35
N LEU A 139 20.43 13.40 -22.35
CA LEU A 139 20.81 13.73 -20.98
C LEU A 139 21.65 12.62 -20.36
N THR A 140 21.17 11.37 -20.41
CA THR A 140 21.91 10.25 -19.83
C THR A 140 23.27 10.05 -20.49
N THR A 141 23.36 10.13 -21.83
CA THR A 141 24.65 10.03 -22.53
C THR A 141 25.60 11.16 -22.13
N HIS A 142 25.09 12.38 -21.99
CA HIS A 142 25.92 13.52 -21.60
C HIS A 142 26.41 13.42 -20.16
N LEU A 143 25.50 13.14 -19.22
CA LEU A 143 25.85 12.93 -17.82
C LEU A 143 26.88 11.82 -17.64
N LYS A 144 26.73 10.70 -18.36
CA LYS A 144 27.74 9.63 -18.36
C LYS A 144 29.10 10.13 -18.83
N LYS A 145 29.15 10.98 -19.85
CA LYS A 145 30.42 11.56 -20.32
C LYS A 145 31.05 12.47 -19.26
N GLU A 146 30.27 13.36 -18.65
CA GLU A 146 30.74 14.21 -17.55
C GLU A 146 31.19 13.40 -16.32
N LEU A 147 30.51 12.29 -16.04
CA LEU A 147 30.88 11.31 -15.01
C LEU A 147 32.26 10.68 -15.29
N GLU A 148 32.54 10.30 -16.53
CA GLU A 148 33.85 9.76 -16.91
C GLU A 148 34.95 10.85 -16.78
N ASP A 149 34.64 12.08 -17.20
CA ASP A 149 35.56 13.23 -17.14
C ASP A 149 35.77 13.78 -15.71
N SER A 150 34.88 13.45 -14.77
CA SER A 150 34.98 13.89 -13.37
C SER A 150 36.24 13.36 -12.68
N GLY A 151 37.05 14.26 -12.12
CA GLY A 151 38.26 13.90 -11.37
C GLY A 151 38.06 13.71 -9.87
N THR A 152 36.86 14.00 -9.34
CA THR A 152 36.57 14.00 -7.89
C THR A 152 36.03 12.67 -7.40
N LEU A 153 35.15 12.06 -8.19
CA LEU A 153 34.51 10.77 -7.89
C LEU A 153 35.47 9.61 -8.16
N SER A 154 35.49 8.64 -7.23
CA SER A 154 36.19 7.37 -7.42
C SER A 154 35.51 6.49 -8.48
N SER A 155 36.23 5.47 -8.97
CA SER A 155 35.68 4.52 -9.96
C SER A 155 34.41 3.81 -9.48
N SER A 156 34.30 3.53 -8.19
CA SER A 156 33.12 2.89 -7.58
C SER A 156 31.94 3.87 -7.49
N GLU A 157 32.16 5.11 -7.08
CA GLU A 157 31.11 6.14 -7.02
C GLU A 157 30.59 6.50 -8.42
N LYS A 158 31.47 6.58 -9.41
CA LYS A 158 31.09 6.70 -10.82
C LYS A 158 30.18 5.55 -11.25
N GLU A 159 30.48 4.32 -10.81
CA GLU A 159 29.63 3.16 -11.12
C GLU A 159 28.24 3.26 -10.50
N VAL A 160 28.12 3.77 -9.27
CA VAL A 160 26.83 3.97 -8.60
C VAL A 160 25.93 4.92 -9.39
N LEU A 161 26.45 6.08 -9.78
CA LEU A 161 25.68 7.05 -10.56
C LEU A 161 25.39 6.53 -11.97
N ARG A 162 26.34 5.83 -12.60
CA ARG A 162 26.12 5.19 -13.90
C ARG A 162 25.02 4.14 -13.84
N TYR A 163 24.99 3.33 -12.78
CA TYR A 163 23.94 2.36 -12.53
C TYR A 163 22.57 3.02 -12.38
N HIS A 164 22.48 4.10 -11.60
CA HIS A 164 21.22 4.84 -11.43
C HIS A 164 20.71 5.41 -12.77
N LEU A 165 21.61 6.00 -13.56
CA LEU A 165 21.30 6.47 -14.91
C LEU A 165 20.85 5.35 -15.87
N ASP A 166 21.44 4.17 -15.77
CA ASP A 166 21.03 3.00 -16.56
C ASP A 166 19.62 2.54 -16.19
N LYS A 167 19.27 2.50 -14.90
CA LYS A 167 17.91 2.14 -14.46
C LYS A 167 16.86 3.11 -14.99
N LYS A 168 17.14 4.42 -14.99
CA LYS A 168 16.25 5.42 -15.59
C LYS A 168 16.06 5.21 -17.10
N LEU A 169 17.08 4.71 -17.81
CA LEU A 169 16.97 4.33 -19.22
C LEU A 169 16.20 3.02 -19.44
N ASP A 170 16.17 2.09 -18.49
CA ASP A 170 15.36 0.87 -18.63
C ASP A 170 13.85 1.15 -18.44
N ASP A 171 13.51 2.21 -17.70
CA ASP A 171 12.13 2.67 -17.41
C ASP A 171 11.48 3.52 -18.53
N VAL A 172 11.91 3.37 -19.81
CA VAL A 172 11.42 4.18 -20.95
C VAL A 172 9.90 4.21 -21.09
N ILE A 173 9.20 3.17 -20.61
CA ILE A 173 7.73 3.08 -20.65
C ILE A 173 7.08 4.26 -19.93
N LEU A 174 7.71 4.80 -18.88
CA LEU A 174 7.16 5.88 -18.05
C LEU A 174 7.59 7.30 -18.52
N GLN A 175 8.52 7.42 -19.47
CA GLN A 175 9.20 8.68 -19.85
C GLN A 175 9.76 9.45 -18.63
N PRO A 176 11.04 9.22 -18.26
CA PRO A 176 11.65 9.90 -17.11
C PRO A 176 11.49 11.42 -17.20
N SER A 177 11.10 12.06 -16.09
CA SER A 177 11.03 13.52 -15.99
C SER A 177 12.45 14.09 -15.97
N LEU A 178 12.61 15.35 -16.35
CA LEU A 178 13.89 16.05 -16.20
C LEU A 178 14.35 16.08 -14.74
N TRP A 179 13.39 16.02 -13.82
CA TRP A 179 13.59 16.01 -12.38
C TRP A 179 14.29 14.76 -11.87
N ASP A 180 14.15 13.63 -12.56
CA ASP A 180 14.81 12.35 -12.21
C ASP A 180 16.34 12.40 -12.27
N TYR A 181 16.91 13.49 -12.79
CA TYR A 181 18.36 13.70 -12.93
C TYR A 181 18.94 14.67 -11.90
N VAL A 182 18.10 15.30 -11.07
CA VAL A 182 18.55 16.28 -10.06
C VAL A 182 19.50 15.64 -9.06
N GLU A 183 19.22 14.39 -8.65
CA GLU A 183 20.05 13.66 -7.70
C GLU A 183 21.44 13.41 -8.29
N VAL A 184 21.51 12.91 -9.52
CA VAL A 184 22.79 12.62 -10.20
C VAL A 184 23.63 13.88 -10.37
N LEU A 185 23.02 14.98 -10.80
CA LEU A 185 23.71 16.26 -10.96
C LEU A 185 24.21 16.80 -9.62
N SER A 186 23.39 16.69 -8.58
CA SER A 186 23.77 17.16 -7.24
C SER A 186 24.97 16.39 -6.69
N LEU A 187 25.04 15.08 -6.93
CA LEU A 187 26.14 14.22 -6.50
C LEU A 187 27.41 14.40 -7.34
N LEU A 188 27.25 14.62 -8.66
CA LEU A 188 28.37 14.94 -9.54
C LEU A 188 29.07 16.23 -9.11
N ASP A 189 28.28 17.26 -8.77
CA ASP A 189 28.75 18.53 -8.24
C ASP A 189 29.35 18.42 -6.83
N LYS A 190 28.73 17.61 -5.96
CA LYS A 190 29.25 17.32 -4.62
C LYS A 190 30.62 16.65 -4.70
N GLY A 191 30.82 15.80 -5.71
CA GLY A 191 32.09 15.15 -6.01
C GLY A 191 32.41 13.95 -5.10
N GLU A 192 31.45 13.54 -4.26
CA GLU A 192 31.51 12.37 -3.41
C GLU A 192 30.09 11.85 -3.13
N ILE A 193 29.97 10.57 -2.78
CA ILE A 193 28.71 9.95 -2.37
C ILE A 193 28.85 9.50 -0.91
N GLU A 194 28.06 10.10 -0.03
CA GLU A 194 27.99 9.76 1.39
C GLU A 194 26.87 8.74 1.65
N GLN A 195 26.86 8.13 2.84
CA GLN A 195 25.85 7.13 3.20
C GLN A 195 24.42 7.65 3.07
N GLU A 196 24.19 8.91 3.42
CA GLU A 196 22.87 9.54 3.37
C GLU A 196 22.35 9.74 1.94
N ASP A 197 23.23 9.74 0.94
CA ASP A 197 22.88 9.94 -0.46
C ASP A 197 22.35 8.64 -1.12
N PHE A 198 22.59 7.46 -0.54
CA PHE A 198 22.14 6.20 -1.13
C PHE A 198 20.61 6.11 -1.20
N LYS A 199 19.90 6.64 -0.21
CA LYS A 199 18.42 6.60 -0.18
C LYS A 199 17.80 7.39 -1.33
N THR A 200 18.39 8.51 -1.74
CA THR A 200 17.91 9.30 -2.88
C THR A 200 18.11 8.57 -4.20
N LEU A 201 19.04 7.61 -4.24
CA LEU A 201 19.30 6.75 -5.39
C LEU A 201 18.48 5.46 -5.40
N GLY A 202 17.60 5.25 -4.41
CA GLY A 202 16.81 4.02 -4.26
C GLY A 202 17.65 2.83 -3.80
N LEU A 203 18.66 3.07 -2.95
CA LEU A 203 19.60 2.07 -2.47
C LEU A 203 19.78 2.16 -0.95
N PHE A 204 20.07 1.03 -0.32
CA PHE A 204 20.58 1.00 1.04
C PHE A 204 22.05 1.45 1.07
N PRO A 205 22.50 2.17 2.12
CA PRO A 205 23.91 2.48 2.33
C PRO A 205 24.78 1.22 2.31
N ASP A 206 25.88 1.25 1.57
CA ASP A 206 26.74 0.09 1.38
C ASP A 206 28.21 0.42 1.59
N ASN A 207 28.75 0.08 2.77
CA ASN A 207 30.13 0.39 3.16
C ASN A 207 31.19 -0.30 2.29
N GLN A 208 30.81 -1.25 1.43
CA GLN A 208 31.74 -1.88 0.48
C GLN A 208 31.81 -1.15 -0.85
N ILE A 209 30.92 -0.17 -1.08
CA ILE A 209 30.86 0.67 -2.27
C ILE A 209 31.10 2.12 -1.83
N GLY A 210 32.07 2.79 -2.44
CA GLY A 210 32.47 4.14 -2.07
C GLY A 210 33.94 4.39 -2.39
N LYS A 211 34.45 5.56 -1.99
CA LYS A 211 35.77 6.06 -2.38
C LYS A 211 36.93 5.08 -2.23
N ASP A 212 36.92 4.29 -1.15
CA ASP A 212 37.97 3.32 -0.82
C ASP A 212 37.68 1.88 -1.30
N SER A 213 36.63 1.69 -2.11
CA SER A 213 36.27 0.36 -2.60
C SER A 213 37.32 -0.22 -3.54
N THR A 214 37.70 -1.47 -3.31
CA THR A 214 38.63 -2.24 -4.15
C THR A 214 37.92 -3.28 -5.01
N LEU A 215 36.58 -3.26 -5.03
CA LEU A 215 35.78 -4.24 -5.76
C LEU A 215 35.88 -4.03 -7.28
N PRO A 216 35.94 -5.11 -8.08
CA PRO A 216 35.78 -5.02 -9.52
C PRO A 216 34.41 -4.44 -9.91
N VAL A 217 34.36 -3.68 -11.00
CA VAL A 217 33.12 -3.05 -11.53
C VAL A 217 31.96 -4.05 -11.67
N ASN A 218 32.24 -5.27 -12.15
CA ASN A 218 31.20 -6.30 -12.31
C ASN A 218 30.61 -6.75 -10.96
N GLU A 219 31.41 -6.78 -9.90
CA GLU A 219 30.94 -7.12 -8.55
C GLU A 219 30.14 -5.96 -7.96
N ILE A 220 30.58 -4.72 -8.17
CA ILE A 220 29.83 -3.51 -7.80
C ILE A 220 28.46 -3.52 -8.46
N ARG A 221 28.39 -3.77 -9.78
CA ARG A 221 27.13 -3.89 -10.54
C ARG A 221 26.18 -4.92 -9.95
N LYS A 222 26.66 -6.14 -9.71
CA LYS A 222 25.85 -7.21 -9.12
C LYS A 222 25.33 -6.83 -7.73
N ARG A 223 26.18 -6.16 -6.94
CA ARG A 223 25.85 -5.71 -5.59
C ARG A 223 24.79 -4.61 -5.61
N LEU A 224 24.88 -3.67 -6.56
CA LEU A 224 23.86 -2.64 -6.80
C LEU A 224 22.53 -3.24 -7.25
N ASP A 225 22.54 -4.26 -8.12
CA ASP A 225 21.32 -4.98 -8.50
C ASP A 225 20.63 -5.68 -7.33
N ASP A 226 21.39 -6.43 -6.52
CA ASP A 226 20.82 -7.07 -5.31
C ASP A 226 20.29 -6.01 -4.33
N ASN A 227 20.97 -4.87 -4.21
CA ASN A 227 20.58 -3.76 -3.35
C ASN A 227 19.28 -3.10 -3.81
N ALA A 228 19.22 -2.64 -5.07
CA ALA A 228 18.04 -2.01 -5.64
C ALA A 228 16.80 -2.92 -5.55
N VAL A 229 16.95 -4.22 -5.81
CA VAL A 229 15.85 -5.19 -5.69
C VAL A 229 15.32 -5.30 -4.25
N LEU A 230 16.22 -5.30 -3.26
CA LEU A 230 15.79 -5.37 -1.86
C LEU A 230 15.22 -4.04 -1.37
N PHE A 231 15.79 -2.91 -1.81
CA PHE A 231 15.29 -1.58 -1.46
C PHE A 231 13.88 -1.36 -2.00
N ASP A 232 13.66 -1.57 -3.30
CA ASP A 232 12.33 -1.51 -3.94
C ASP A 232 11.33 -2.47 -3.25
N ARG A 233 11.78 -3.66 -2.87
CA ARG A 233 10.92 -4.62 -2.18
C ARG A 233 10.50 -4.13 -0.79
N VAL A 234 11.38 -3.48 -0.04
CA VAL A 234 11.04 -2.91 1.27
C VAL A 234 10.16 -1.68 1.10
N GLN A 235 10.51 -0.80 0.16
CA GLN A 235 9.72 0.38 -0.19
C GLN A 235 8.27 0.01 -0.54
N ARG A 236 8.06 -0.99 -1.39
CA ARG A 236 6.72 -1.50 -1.73
C ARG A 236 5.95 -2.05 -0.52
N VAL A 237 6.64 -2.59 0.49
CA VAL A 237 5.98 -3.07 1.70
C VAL A 237 5.49 -1.90 2.55
N HIS A 238 6.23 -0.80 2.62
CA HIS A 238 5.77 0.44 3.26
C HIS A 238 4.63 1.10 2.47
N GLU A 239 4.72 1.13 1.13
CA GLU A 239 3.70 1.77 0.29
C GLU A 239 2.38 0.95 0.20
N TYR A 240 2.47 -0.37 0.13
CA TYR A 240 1.33 -1.25 -0.21
C TYR A 240 1.11 -2.42 0.75
N GLY A 241 2.04 -2.68 1.65
CA GLY A 241 2.09 -3.88 2.48
C GLY A 241 1.56 -3.69 3.89
N ASN A 242 1.80 -4.70 4.72
CA ASN A 242 1.72 -4.60 6.18
C ASN A 242 3.14 -4.93 6.66
N GLU A 243 3.82 -3.93 7.21
CA GLU A 243 5.23 -3.98 7.56
C GLU A 243 5.48 -5.06 8.62
N GLU A 244 4.52 -5.26 9.54
CA GLU A 244 4.61 -6.27 10.58
C GLU A 244 4.74 -7.69 9.99
N THR A 245 3.96 -8.01 8.97
CA THR A 245 3.84 -9.38 8.45
C THR A 245 4.68 -9.64 7.22
N GLU A 246 4.80 -8.68 6.30
CA GLU A 246 5.49 -8.87 5.01
C GLU A 246 7.01 -8.79 5.16
N LEU A 247 7.55 -7.83 5.92
CA LEU A 247 9.00 -7.74 6.13
C LEU A 247 9.52 -8.96 6.88
N GLU A 248 8.79 -9.45 7.87
CA GLU A 248 9.19 -10.67 8.58
C GLU A 248 9.20 -11.90 7.66
N LYS A 249 8.35 -11.98 6.61
CA LYS A 249 8.40 -13.09 5.62
C LYS A 249 9.67 -13.05 4.78
N ILE A 250 10.26 -11.88 4.62
CA ILE A 250 11.39 -11.63 3.72
C ILE A 250 12.71 -11.64 4.49
N PHE A 251 12.71 -11.11 5.71
CA PHE A 251 13.89 -10.92 6.56
C PHE A 251 13.73 -11.58 7.94
N ASP A 252 14.84 -11.83 8.62
CA ASP A 252 14.85 -12.22 10.03
C ASP A 252 14.27 -11.14 10.95
N GLU A 253 13.99 -11.50 12.20
CA GLU A 253 13.31 -10.63 13.18
C GLU A 253 14.09 -9.35 13.50
N ASN A 254 15.43 -9.40 13.52
CA ASN A 254 16.25 -8.24 13.84
C ASN A 254 16.22 -7.22 12.70
N ILE A 255 16.48 -7.67 11.47
CA ILE A 255 16.45 -6.81 10.30
C ILE A 255 15.03 -6.35 9.99
N ALA A 256 14.02 -7.23 10.05
CA ALA A 256 12.63 -6.82 9.91
C ALA A 256 12.25 -5.75 10.95
N GLY A 257 12.72 -5.88 12.20
CA GLY A 257 12.50 -4.87 13.24
C GLY A 257 13.12 -3.50 12.95
N LYS A 258 14.25 -3.45 12.24
CA LYS A 258 14.84 -2.18 11.76
C LYS A 258 14.07 -1.62 10.58
N LEU A 259 13.74 -2.47 9.62
CA LEU A 259 13.06 -2.08 8.39
C LEU A 259 11.60 -1.63 8.59
N LYS A 260 10.99 -1.93 9.74
CA LYS A 260 9.64 -1.44 10.12
C LYS A 260 9.62 0.00 10.64
N LYS A 261 10.77 0.55 11.03
CA LYS A 261 10.84 1.89 11.66
C LYS A 261 10.99 2.98 10.60
N ASP A 262 10.65 4.20 10.99
CA ASP A 262 11.03 5.39 10.21
C ASP A 262 12.55 5.47 10.05
N GLY A 263 13.02 5.88 8.86
CA GLY A 263 14.45 5.91 8.52
C GLY A 263 15.03 4.53 8.17
N TRP A 264 14.19 3.56 7.82
CA TRP A 264 14.63 2.22 7.39
C TRP A 264 15.62 2.27 6.23
N GLU A 265 15.54 3.30 5.38
CA GLU A 265 16.40 3.56 4.22
C GLU A 265 17.87 3.69 4.62
N GLU A 266 18.16 4.05 5.87
CA GLU A 266 19.53 4.23 6.39
C GLU A 266 20.16 2.90 6.87
N THR A 267 19.42 1.78 6.75
CA THR A 267 19.93 0.47 7.16
C THR A 267 21.03 -0.02 6.21
N GLU A 268 22.17 -0.43 6.74
CA GLU A 268 23.28 -0.95 5.92
C GLU A 268 22.87 -2.18 5.08
N PHE A 269 23.25 -2.20 3.81
CA PHE A 269 22.87 -3.22 2.84
C PHE A 269 23.29 -4.64 3.21
N LYS A 270 24.51 -4.85 3.72
CA LYS A 270 25.04 -6.20 3.98
C LYS A 270 24.17 -6.98 4.98
N PRO A 271 23.82 -6.46 6.17
CA PRO A 271 22.87 -7.11 7.07
C PRO A 271 21.52 -7.41 6.43
N VAL A 272 20.99 -6.51 5.60
CA VAL A 272 19.71 -6.71 4.89
C VAL A 272 19.81 -7.91 3.94
N LYS A 273 20.90 -7.99 3.17
CA LYS A 273 21.16 -9.07 2.23
C LYS A 273 21.37 -10.42 2.93
N ASP A 274 22.17 -10.45 3.98
CA ASP A 274 22.43 -11.66 4.76
C ASP A 274 21.13 -12.20 5.37
N SER A 275 20.29 -11.30 5.90
CA SER A 275 18.98 -11.63 6.45
C SER A 275 18.03 -12.21 5.40
N TYR A 276 17.98 -11.59 4.22
CA TYR A 276 17.18 -12.08 3.10
C TYR A 276 17.60 -13.48 2.65
N ASP A 277 18.91 -13.71 2.50
CA ASP A 277 19.41 -15.00 2.04
C ASP A 277 19.24 -16.11 3.10
N GLN A 278 19.31 -15.79 4.39
CA GLN A 278 19.04 -16.74 5.48
C GLN A 278 17.56 -17.11 5.58
N ASN A 279 16.66 -16.13 5.40
CA ASN A 279 15.22 -16.31 5.54
C ASN A 279 14.55 -16.94 4.29
N LYS A 280 15.32 -17.19 3.22
CA LYS A 280 14.90 -18.02 2.08
C LYS A 280 14.69 -19.50 2.41
N THR A 281 15.02 -19.95 3.62
CA THR A 281 14.62 -21.30 4.09
C THR A 281 13.09 -21.38 4.16
N LYS A 282 12.50 -22.42 3.56
CA LYS A 282 11.05 -22.58 3.38
C LYS A 282 10.34 -22.67 4.74
N ILE A 283 9.90 -21.53 5.26
CA ILE A 283 8.98 -21.48 6.39
C ILE A 283 7.66 -22.10 5.93
N LEU A 284 7.17 -23.10 6.65
CA LEU A 284 5.91 -23.76 6.32
C LEU A 284 4.75 -22.75 6.39
N SER A 285 3.99 -22.62 5.30
CA SER A 285 2.89 -21.68 5.17
C SER A 285 1.54 -22.40 5.13
N TYR A 286 0.60 -21.93 5.96
CA TYR A 286 -0.77 -22.42 6.01
C TYR A 286 -1.61 -21.82 4.88
N LYS A 287 -2.35 -22.69 4.18
CA LYS A 287 -3.20 -22.37 3.04
C LYS A 287 -4.65 -22.31 3.47
N SER A 288 -5.06 -21.17 4.04
CA SER A 288 -6.40 -20.97 4.62
C SER A 288 -7.53 -21.07 3.58
N THR A 289 -7.34 -20.49 2.38
CA THR A 289 -8.35 -20.52 1.31
C THR A 289 -8.60 -21.95 0.80
N GLU A 290 -7.53 -22.74 0.61
CA GLU A 290 -7.61 -24.14 0.25
C GLU A 290 -8.24 -24.98 1.37
N THR A 291 -7.88 -24.70 2.62
CA THR A 291 -8.47 -25.35 3.80
C THR A 291 -9.98 -25.12 3.86
N LYS A 292 -10.45 -23.89 3.66
CA LYS A 292 -11.88 -23.57 3.61
C LYS A 292 -12.60 -24.33 2.48
N LYS A 293 -11.94 -24.52 1.33
CA LYS A 293 -12.48 -25.32 0.22
C LYS A 293 -12.56 -26.82 0.54
N LEU A 294 -11.59 -27.36 1.30
CA LEU A 294 -11.55 -28.77 1.70
C LEU A 294 -12.58 -29.13 2.77
N ASN A 295 -13.04 -28.16 3.56
CA ASN A 295 -13.96 -28.37 4.68
C ASN A 295 -15.35 -27.76 4.44
N LYS A 296 -15.80 -27.64 3.18
CA LYS A 296 -17.10 -27.05 2.82
C LYS A 296 -18.30 -27.79 3.43
N HIS A 297 -18.13 -29.03 3.85
CA HIS A 297 -19.16 -29.86 4.48
C HIS A 297 -19.30 -29.60 5.98
N VAL A 298 -18.41 -28.79 6.59
CA VAL A 298 -18.42 -28.47 8.02
C VAL A 298 -18.75 -27.00 8.18
N ASN A 299 -19.71 -26.68 9.06
CA ASN A 299 -19.95 -25.31 9.49
C ASN A 299 -18.95 -24.98 10.61
N TYR A 300 -18.05 -24.02 10.36
CA TYR A 300 -17.04 -23.63 11.33
C TYR A 300 -16.62 -22.18 11.20
N TRP A 301 -16.19 -21.61 12.31
CA TRP A 301 -15.47 -20.35 12.36
C TRP A 301 -14.00 -20.60 12.63
N GLU A 302 -13.14 -19.82 12.00
CA GLU A 302 -11.70 -19.89 12.19
C GLU A 302 -11.10 -18.48 12.21
N LYS A 303 -10.28 -18.20 13.22
CA LYS A 303 -9.49 -16.97 13.28
C LYS A 303 -8.06 -17.21 13.78
N PRO A 304 -7.09 -16.37 13.38
CA PRO A 304 -5.80 -16.32 14.06
C PRO A 304 -5.92 -15.71 15.45
N SER A 305 -4.96 -16.02 16.33
CA SER A 305 -4.88 -15.41 17.67
C SER A 305 -4.38 -13.95 17.65
N GLY A 306 -3.92 -13.44 16.51
CA GLY A 306 -3.41 -12.09 16.34
C GLY A 306 -2.66 -11.90 15.02
N GLU A 307 -2.25 -10.66 14.74
CA GLU A 307 -1.62 -10.29 13.46
C GLU A 307 -0.18 -10.77 13.29
N THR A 308 0.57 -10.87 14.40
CA THR A 308 1.96 -11.36 14.39
C THR A 308 2.06 -12.76 13.78
N LYS A 309 3.20 -13.13 13.19
CA LYS A 309 3.43 -14.48 12.67
C LYS A 309 3.13 -15.59 13.68
N ALA A 310 3.51 -15.41 14.94
CA ALA A 310 3.21 -16.37 16.00
C ALA A 310 1.71 -16.42 16.33
N GLY A 311 1.01 -15.28 16.26
CA GLY A 311 -0.45 -15.19 16.37
C GLY A 311 -1.18 -15.85 15.20
N GLN A 312 -0.73 -15.61 13.97
CA GLN A 312 -1.30 -16.20 12.75
C GLN A 312 -1.22 -17.73 12.72
N ARG A 313 -0.15 -18.29 13.29
CA ARG A 313 0.04 -19.74 13.43
C ARG A 313 -0.77 -20.39 14.55
N LYS A 314 -1.38 -19.59 15.43
CA LYS A 314 -2.33 -20.06 16.45
C LYS A 314 -3.75 -19.86 15.92
N ARG A 315 -4.42 -20.94 15.55
CA ARG A 315 -5.77 -20.93 14.96
C ARG A 315 -6.80 -21.29 16.02
N HIS A 316 -7.82 -20.46 16.17
CA HIS A 316 -8.97 -20.68 17.06
C HIS A 316 -10.19 -21.05 16.22
N ILE A 317 -10.74 -22.23 16.46
CA ILE A 317 -11.73 -22.85 15.57
C ILE A 317 -12.95 -23.29 16.38
N ILE A 318 -14.12 -22.74 16.07
CA ILE A 318 -15.41 -23.22 16.60
C ILE A 318 -16.10 -24.03 15.50
N ILE A 319 -16.51 -25.25 15.81
CA ILE A 319 -17.15 -26.19 14.88
C ILE A 319 -18.59 -26.41 15.34
N PHE A 320 -19.53 -26.17 14.44
CA PHE A 320 -20.97 -26.34 14.66
C PHE A 320 -21.38 -27.68 14.03
N ALA A 321 -21.38 -28.73 14.85
CA ALA A 321 -21.69 -30.08 14.40
C ALA A 321 -23.20 -30.25 14.20
N ASN A 322 -23.58 -31.04 13.19
CA ASN A 322 -24.99 -31.36 13.00
C ASN A 322 -25.48 -32.30 14.10
N HIS A 323 -26.77 -32.22 14.41
CA HIS A 323 -27.37 -33.08 15.43
C HIS A 323 -27.21 -34.57 15.05
N GLY A 324 -26.62 -35.36 15.97
CA GLY A 324 -26.40 -36.79 15.79
C GLY A 324 -25.08 -37.20 15.13
N GLU A 325 -24.22 -36.26 14.72
CA GLU A 325 -22.84 -36.58 14.35
C GLU A 325 -22.06 -37.06 15.59
N ALA A 326 -21.27 -38.12 15.43
CA ALA A 326 -20.37 -38.63 16.48
C ALA A 326 -18.96 -38.06 16.36
N PHE A 327 -18.57 -37.65 15.15
CA PHE A 327 -17.24 -37.14 14.82
C PHE A 327 -17.34 -36.07 13.73
N VAL A 328 -16.41 -35.11 13.76
CA VAL A 328 -16.16 -34.17 12.67
C VAL A 328 -14.74 -34.35 12.15
N ASP A 329 -14.62 -34.46 10.83
CA ASP A 329 -13.35 -34.54 10.11
C ASP A 329 -13.04 -33.22 9.41
N MET A 330 -11.85 -32.68 9.68
CA MET A 330 -11.32 -31.51 8.99
C MET A 330 -9.92 -31.74 8.42
N THR A 331 -9.61 -31.03 7.33
CA THR A 331 -8.32 -31.09 6.65
C THR A 331 -7.73 -29.69 6.47
N PHE A 332 -6.53 -29.48 6.99
CA PHE A 332 -5.75 -28.25 6.85
C PHE A 332 -4.65 -28.42 5.80
N GLU A 333 -4.58 -27.50 4.84
CA GLU A 333 -3.62 -27.50 3.73
C GLU A 333 -2.41 -26.60 4.02
N PHE A 334 -1.23 -27.03 3.58
CA PHE A 334 0.03 -26.29 3.67
C PHE A 334 0.75 -26.26 2.32
N ASP A 335 1.77 -25.42 2.19
CA ASP A 335 2.57 -25.32 0.96
C ASP A 335 3.69 -26.36 0.82
N ASP A 336 4.05 -27.06 1.90
CA ASP A 336 5.06 -28.12 1.90
C ASP A 336 4.56 -29.45 2.49
N TYR A 337 5.33 -30.52 2.25
CA TYR A 337 5.03 -31.86 2.72
C TYR A 337 5.18 -31.99 4.22
N LEU A 338 4.19 -32.62 4.84
CA LEU A 338 4.11 -32.81 6.28
C LEU A 338 4.53 -34.22 6.67
N SER A 339 5.40 -34.33 7.68
CA SER A 339 5.73 -35.60 8.33
C SER A 339 4.88 -35.87 9.57
N LYS A 340 4.51 -37.13 9.79
CA LYS A 340 3.81 -37.63 10.99
C LYS A 340 4.63 -37.47 12.27
N SER A 341 5.97 -37.45 12.17
CA SER A 341 6.87 -37.30 13.33
C SER A 341 6.74 -35.95 14.03
N TYR A 342 6.11 -34.96 13.39
CA TYR A 342 5.95 -33.60 13.89
C TYR A 342 4.53 -33.29 14.42
N VAL A 343 3.68 -34.31 14.52
CA VAL A 343 2.32 -34.18 15.06
C VAL A 343 2.36 -34.39 16.57
N TYR A 344 1.85 -33.40 17.32
CA TYR A 344 1.74 -33.46 18.77
C TYR A 344 0.27 -33.37 19.19
N ASN A 345 -0.27 -34.50 19.63
CA ASN A 345 -1.58 -34.60 20.25
C ASN A 345 -1.40 -34.85 21.76
N ARG A 346 -1.91 -33.93 22.59
CA ARG A 346 -1.85 -34.03 24.06
C ARG A 346 -3.24 -34.06 24.70
N ASN A 347 -4.28 -34.26 23.90
CA ASN A 347 -5.65 -34.36 24.41
C ASN A 347 -5.78 -35.66 25.23
N LYS A 348 -6.54 -35.60 26.33
CA LYS A 348 -6.84 -36.79 27.17
C LYS A 348 -7.88 -37.69 26.50
N ASP A 349 -8.74 -37.10 25.69
CA ASP A 349 -9.76 -37.80 24.94
C ASP A 349 -9.10 -38.65 23.82
N SER A 350 -9.21 -39.96 23.94
CA SER A 350 -8.62 -40.92 23.01
C SER A 350 -9.24 -40.91 21.62
N HIS A 351 -10.42 -40.31 21.47
CA HIS A 351 -11.12 -40.21 20.20
C HIS A 351 -10.58 -39.08 19.32
N VAL A 352 -9.80 -38.17 19.89
CA VAL A 352 -9.14 -37.09 19.14
C VAL A 352 -7.97 -37.66 18.35
N ASN A 353 -8.03 -37.56 17.03
CA ASN A 353 -6.99 -38.06 16.15
C ASN A 353 -6.46 -36.96 15.22
N ALA A 354 -5.15 -37.02 14.91
CA ALA A 354 -4.50 -36.08 14.02
C ALA A 354 -3.41 -36.79 13.20
N VAL A 355 -3.44 -36.61 11.88
CA VAL A 355 -2.53 -37.30 10.96
C VAL A 355 -2.00 -36.31 9.91
N ALA A 356 -0.68 -36.29 9.75
CA ALA A 356 -0.03 -35.62 8.63
C ALA A 356 0.12 -36.57 7.43
N SER A 357 -0.28 -36.14 6.24
CA SER A 357 -0.13 -36.90 5.00
C SER A 357 -0.07 -35.99 3.78
N GLY A 358 0.98 -36.11 2.96
CA GLY A 358 1.22 -35.17 1.87
C GLY A 358 1.35 -33.75 2.42
N LYS A 359 0.68 -32.77 1.83
CA LYS A 359 0.63 -31.38 2.33
C LYS A 359 -0.54 -31.10 3.28
N LYS A 360 -1.18 -32.16 3.79
CA LYS A 360 -2.44 -32.10 4.53
C LYS A 360 -2.25 -32.56 5.98
N PHE A 361 -2.78 -31.76 6.89
CA PHE A 361 -2.95 -32.11 8.30
C PHE A 361 -4.44 -32.44 8.52
N LYS A 362 -4.75 -33.71 8.73
CA LYS A 362 -6.11 -34.23 8.90
C LYS A 362 -6.41 -34.40 10.39
N VAL A 363 -7.56 -33.93 10.82
CA VAL A 363 -7.99 -33.91 12.22
C VAL A 363 -9.39 -34.51 12.32
N THR A 364 -9.57 -35.41 13.27
CA THR A 364 -10.86 -36.02 13.63
C THR A 364 -11.14 -35.70 15.09
N LEU A 365 -12.29 -35.06 15.35
CA LEU A 365 -12.71 -34.64 16.69
C LEU A 365 -14.05 -35.31 17.05
N PRO A 366 -14.23 -35.83 18.28
CA PRO A 366 -15.52 -36.35 18.70
C PRO A 366 -16.53 -35.21 18.93
N VAL A 367 -17.80 -35.53 18.77
CA VAL A 367 -18.93 -34.62 19.03
C VAL A 367 -19.73 -35.17 20.20
N TYR A 368 -19.81 -34.38 21.27
CA TYR A 368 -20.63 -34.70 22.43
C TYR A 368 -21.92 -33.88 22.38
N GLN A 369 -23.07 -34.55 22.59
CA GLN A 369 -24.38 -33.91 22.46
C GLN A 369 -24.81 -33.16 23.72
N ALA A 370 -24.17 -33.42 24.87
CA ALA A 370 -24.52 -32.84 26.16
C ALA A 370 -23.53 -31.76 26.65
N GLU A 371 -22.34 -31.66 26.04
CA GLU A 371 -21.29 -30.75 26.46
C GLU A 371 -20.42 -30.32 25.28
N PRO A 372 -19.79 -29.13 25.32
CA PRO A 372 -18.86 -28.70 24.28
C PRO A 372 -17.52 -29.45 24.38
N GLY A 373 -17.00 -29.86 23.23
CA GLY A 373 -15.68 -30.50 23.12
C GLY A 373 -14.56 -29.48 22.92
N PHE A 374 -13.60 -29.37 23.86
CA PHE A 374 -12.44 -28.49 23.70
C PHE A 374 -11.15 -29.27 23.45
N TYR A 375 -10.44 -28.94 22.36
CA TYR A 375 -9.25 -29.68 21.94
C TYR A 375 -8.10 -28.77 21.54
N HIS A 376 -6.87 -29.26 21.70
CA HIS A 376 -5.65 -28.58 21.25
C HIS A 376 -4.73 -29.54 20.51
N LEU A 377 -4.35 -29.18 19.29
CA LEU A 377 -3.39 -29.91 18.46
C LEU A 377 -2.23 -29.01 18.05
N ARG A 378 -1.04 -29.59 17.91
CA ARG A 378 0.15 -28.86 17.49
C ARG A 378 0.89 -29.61 16.39
N TYR A 379 1.31 -28.87 15.37
CA TYR A 379 2.18 -29.35 14.31
C TYR A 379 3.50 -28.57 14.33
N LYS A 380 4.63 -29.24 14.60
CA LYS A 380 5.95 -28.60 14.80
C LYS A 380 6.92 -28.96 13.66
N HIS A 381 6.71 -28.41 12.46
CA HIS A 381 7.46 -28.78 11.27
C HIS A 381 8.98 -28.68 11.50
N GLU A 382 9.70 -29.77 11.28
CA GLU A 382 11.17 -29.86 11.48
C GLU A 382 11.66 -29.39 12.86
N ASN A 383 10.79 -29.40 13.87
CA ASN A 383 11.03 -28.84 15.20
C ASN A 383 11.34 -27.33 15.23
N ASP A 384 11.06 -26.59 14.16
CA ASP A 384 11.26 -25.15 14.05
C ASP A 384 10.03 -24.36 14.56
N ASN A 385 10.29 -23.39 15.43
CA ASN A 385 9.26 -22.52 15.98
C ASN A 385 8.64 -21.60 14.92
N LYS A 386 9.38 -21.19 13.88
CA LYS A 386 8.84 -20.36 12.78
C LYS A 386 7.86 -21.14 11.90
N SER A 387 7.92 -22.46 11.93
CA SER A 387 7.07 -23.41 11.19
C SER A 387 6.16 -24.25 12.10
N THR A 388 5.86 -23.75 13.31
CA THR A 388 4.99 -24.41 14.29
C THR A 388 3.58 -23.82 14.27
N TYR A 389 2.57 -24.66 14.02
CA TYR A 389 1.16 -24.30 14.07
C TYR A 389 0.47 -24.93 15.28
N ILE A 390 -0.44 -24.17 15.89
CA ILE A 390 -1.25 -24.61 17.02
C ILE A 390 -2.71 -24.40 16.65
N PHE A 391 -3.53 -25.42 16.82
CA PHE A 391 -4.96 -25.40 16.54
C PHE A 391 -5.72 -25.63 17.83
N TYR A 392 -6.56 -24.68 18.20
CA TYR A 392 -7.52 -24.77 19.29
C TYR A 392 -8.90 -24.99 18.70
N PHE A 393 -9.65 -25.92 19.29
CA PHE A 393 -10.98 -26.32 18.83
C PHE A 393 -12.00 -26.21 19.95
N CYS A 394 -13.20 -25.77 19.59
CA CYS A 394 -14.43 -25.93 20.37
C CYS A 394 -15.47 -26.56 19.44
N VAL A 395 -15.98 -27.75 19.78
CA VAL A 395 -17.00 -28.46 19.02
C VAL A 395 -18.31 -28.37 19.79
N VAL A 396 -19.34 -27.82 19.15
CA VAL A 396 -20.65 -27.62 19.76
C VAL A 396 -21.74 -28.33 18.94
N PRO A 397 -22.73 -28.98 19.58
CA PRO A 397 -23.76 -29.76 18.90
C PRO A 397 -25.01 -28.93 18.56
N PHE A 398 -24.81 -27.69 18.10
CA PHE A 398 -25.90 -26.80 17.71
C PHE A 398 -25.50 -25.89 16.54
N PRO A 399 -26.47 -25.29 15.83
CA PRO A 399 -26.21 -24.43 14.68
C PRO A 399 -25.46 -23.13 15.04
N GLN A 400 -24.72 -22.57 14.07
CA GLN A 400 -23.88 -21.37 14.26
C GLN A 400 -24.66 -20.12 14.71
N GLU A 401 -25.93 -20.07 14.35
CA GLU A 401 -26.86 -18.97 14.64
C GLU A 401 -26.96 -18.74 16.16
N ARG A 402 -26.72 -19.78 16.98
CA ARG A 402 -26.71 -19.69 18.45
C ARG A 402 -25.56 -18.86 19.04
N LEU A 403 -24.47 -18.68 18.31
CA LEU A 403 -23.33 -17.89 18.78
C LEU A 403 -23.09 -16.66 17.91
N LYS A 404 -23.95 -16.40 16.92
CA LYS A 404 -23.78 -15.30 15.97
C LYS A 404 -23.57 -13.98 16.73
N GLY A 405 -22.66 -13.13 16.26
CA GLY A 405 -22.27 -11.88 16.93
C GLY A 405 -20.90 -11.92 17.62
N ILE A 406 -20.37 -13.11 17.97
CA ILE A 406 -19.04 -13.24 18.62
C ILE A 406 -17.91 -13.64 17.66
N GLU A 407 -18.18 -13.79 16.37
CA GLU A 407 -17.29 -14.41 15.36
C GLU A 407 -15.92 -13.72 15.28
N THR A 408 -15.86 -12.43 15.60
CA THR A 408 -14.64 -11.61 15.54
C THR A 408 -13.93 -11.51 16.89
N SER A 409 -14.66 -11.69 18.00
CA SER A 409 -14.21 -11.36 19.36
C SER A 409 -13.81 -12.57 20.22
N TYR A 410 -13.96 -13.80 19.72
CA TYR A 410 -13.66 -15.02 20.48
C TYR A 410 -12.19 -15.47 20.40
N ASP A 411 -11.61 -15.95 21.49
CA ASP A 411 -10.40 -16.78 21.50
C ASP A 411 -10.69 -18.07 22.24
N LEU A 412 -10.04 -19.17 21.91
CA LEU A 412 -10.20 -20.42 22.66
C LEU A 412 -9.08 -20.57 23.68
N LYS A 413 -9.48 -20.74 24.95
CA LYS A 413 -8.56 -21.12 26.02
C LYS A 413 -8.75 -22.61 26.24
N VAL A 414 -7.77 -23.40 25.85
CA VAL A 414 -7.78 -24.86 26.08
C VAL A 414 -6.58 -25.22 26.93
N THR A 415 -6.83 -25.59 28.18
CA THR A 415 -5.80 -26.06 29.12
C THR A 415 -6.14 -27.44 29.67
N LYS A 416 -5.26 -28.03 30.47
CA LYS A 416 -5.50 -29.36 31.06
C LYS A 416 -6.68 -29.39 32.03
N ASN A 417 -7.00 -28.26 32.65
CA ASN A 417 -7.92 -28.18 33.79
C ASN A 417 -9.09 -27.21 33.57
N LYS A 418 -8.93 -26.23 32.68
CA LYS A 418 -9.96 -25.23 32.37
C LYS A 418 -9.96 -24.96 30.87
N SER A 419 -11.13 -25.10 30.25
CA SER A 419 -11.35 -24.75 28.85
C SER A 419 -12.56 -23.85 28.74
N SER A 420 -12.47 -22.83 27.88
CA SER A 420 -13.54 -21.85 27.71
C SER A 420 -13.38 -21.08 26.40
N ILE A 421 -14.48 -20.49 25.95
CA ILE A 421 -14.48 -19.42 24.95
C ILE A 421 -14.13 -18.12 25.69
N SER A 422 -13.20 -17.35 25.16
CA SER A 422 -12.72 -16.10 25.74
C SER A 422 -13.23 -14.97 24.87
N LEU A 423 -14.14 -14.15 25.37
CA LEU A 423 -14.68 -12.99 24.65
C LEU A 423 -13.91 -11.73 25.05
N GLN A 424 -13.63 -10.89 24.06
CA GLN A 424 -13.04 -9.56 24.28
C GLN A 424 -14.18 -8.54 24.36
N TYR A 425 -14.30 -7.86 25.49
CA TYR A 425 -15.28 -6.80 25.72
C TYR A 425 -14.66 -5.46 25.33
N GLU A 426 -15.23 -4.80 24.32
CA GLU A 426 -14.79 -3.49 23.80
C GLU A 426 -15.90 -2.43 23.78
N SER A 427 -17.16 -2.85 23.90
CA SER A 427 -18.39 -2.04 23.83
C SER A 427 -19.16 -2.12 25.15
N ASP A 428 -20.30 -1.42 25.26
CA ASP A 428 -21.18 -1.49 26.44
C ASP A 428 -22.01 -2.79 26.51
N GLU A 429 -22.08 -3.55 25.42
CA GLU A 429 -22.81 -4.81 25.34
C GLU A 429 -22.11 -5.84 24.45
N ILE A 430 -22.35 -7.13 24.74
CA ILE A 430 -21.99 -8.25 23.87
C ILE A 430 -23.27 -8.77 23.21
N VAL A 431 -23.33 -8.77 21.89
CA VAL A 431 -24.49 -9.25 21.13
C VAL A 431 -24.27 -10.71 20.73
N ILE A 432 -25.20 -11.59 21.09
CA ILE A 432 -25.16 -13.04 20.79
C ILE A 432 -26.51 -13.53 20.28
N GLY A 433 -26.52 -14.30 19.20
CA GLY A 433 -27.72 -14.92 18.63
C GLY A 433 -28.17 -14.27 17.33
N GLU A 434 -29.28 -14.78 16.79
CA GLU A 434 -29.92 -14.29 15.57
C GLU A 434 -31.43 -14.36 15.76
N GLY A 435 -32.15 -13.33 15.28
CA GLY A 435 -33.61 -13.26 15.38
C GLY A 435 -34.14 -11.84 15.18
N GLU A 436 -35.47 -11.70 15.22
CA GLU A 436 -36.14 -10.38 15.21
C GLU A 436 -36.41 -9.84 16.61
N ILE A 437 -36.35 -10.72 17.63
CA ILE A 437 -36.60 -10.37 19.02
C ILE A 437 -35.27 -10.06 19.68
N GLU A 438 -35.15 -8.86 20.23
CA GLU A 438 -34.01 -8.47 21.06
C GLU A 438 -34.35 -8.61 22.55
N GLU A 439 -33.46 -9.25 23.32
CA GLU A 439 -33.55 -9.36 24.77
C GLU A 439 -32.29 -8.79 25.42
N GLU A 440 -32.44 -7.79 26.29
CA GLU A 440 -31.35 -7.31 27.15
C GLU A 440 -31.18 -8.25 28.35
N VAL A 441 -29.95 -8.72 28.57
CA VAL A 441 -29.60 -9.63 29.65
C VAL A 441 -28.50 -9.00 30.51
N PRO A 442 -28.83 -8.47 31.71
CA PRO A 442 -27.82 -7.91 32.60
C PRO A 442 -26.98 -9.03 33.22
N ILE A 443 -25.66 -8.93 33.10
CA ILE A 443 -24.70 -9.79 33.79
C ILE A 443 -24.32 -9.08 35.08
N SER A 444 -24.84 -9.60 36.20
CA SER A 444 -24.76 -8.95 37.52
C SER A 444 -23.78 -9.62 38.48
N GLN A 445 -23.39 -10.87 38.19
CA GLN A 445 -22.48 -11.68 39.01
C GLN A 445 -21.61 -12.65 38.20
N SER A 446 -20.51 -13.10 38.80
CA SER A 446 -19.65 -14.17 38.29
C SER A 446 -20.41 -15.50 38.16
N ASP A 447 -20.09 -16.27 37.12
CA ASP A 447 -20.64 -17.60 36.83
C ASP A 447 -22.16 -17.60 36.58
N GLN A 448 -22.71 -16.43 36.18
CA GLN A 448 -24.10 -16.31 35.79
C GLN A 448 -24.40 -17.18 34.56
N MET A 449 -25.51 -17.92 34.61
CA MET A 449 -26.03 -18.66 33.48
C MET A 449 -26.87 -17.75 32.58
N VAL A 450 -26.62 -17.81 31.28
CA VAL A 450 -27.31 -17.01 30.27
C VAL A 450 -27.90 -17.96 29.25
N GLU A 451 -29.23 -18.04 29.20
CA GLU A 451 -29.92 -18.86 28.21
C GLU A 451 -29.92 -18.16 26.84
N ILE A 452 -29.32 -18.80 25.83
CA ILE A 452 -29.33 -18.32 24.46
C ILE A 452 -30.43 -19.07 23.68
N LYS A 453 -31.55 -18.39 23.47
CA LYS A 453 -32.73 -18.94 22.78
C LYS A 453 -32.55 -18.93 21.25
N PRO A 454 -33.23 -19.82 20.51
CA PRO A 454 -33.30 -19.71 19.06
C PRO A 454 -34.14 -18.48 18.67
N ASP A 455 -33.83 -17.87 17.52
CA ASP A 455 -34.58 -16.75 16.94
C ASP A 455 -34.66 -15.50 17.86
N VAL A 456 -33.69 -15.34 18.75
CA VAL A 456 -33.53 -14.21 19.68
C VAL A 456 -32.11 -13.66 19.63
N ILE A 457 -31.98 -12.34 19.60
CA ILE A 457 -30.73 -11.60 19.79
C ILE A 457 -30.61 -11.25 21.28
N SER A 458 -29.63 -11.83 21.96
CA SER A 458 -29.31 -11.55 23.36
C SER A 458 -28.26 -10.45 23.45
N LYS A 459 -28.60 -9.31 24.06
CA LYS A 459 -27.71 -8.17 24.33
C LYS A 459 -27.22 -8.23 25.78
N LEU A 460 -26.00 -8.73 25.97
CA LEU A 460 -25.43 -8.92 27.30
C LEU A 460 -24.79 -7.63 27.81
N SER A 461 -25.43 -6.96 28.76
CA SER A 461 -24.91 -5.75 29.42
C SER A 461 -24.19 -6.12 30.71
N ILE A 462 -22.91 -5.75 30.84
CA ILE A 462 -22.08 -6.19 31.97
C ILE A 462 -22.08 -5.13 33.07
N GLU A 463 -22.65 -5.45 34.23
CA GLU A 463 -22.65 -4.57 35.39
C GLU A 463 -21.28 -4.53 36.05
N THR A 464 -20.89 -3.36 36.58
CA THR A 464 -19.60 -3.19 37.27
C THR A 464 -19.45 -4.15 38.46
N SER A 465 -20.55 -4.50 39.13
CA SER A 465 -20.60 -5.45 40.24
C SER A 465 -20.30 -6.90 39.87
N ALA A 466 -20.43 -7.27 38.59
CA ALA A 466 -20.13 -8.62 38.14
C ALA A 466 -18.63 -8.91 38.12
N TRP A 467 -17.81 -7.87 37.93
CA TRP A 467 -16.36 -8.01 37.84
C TRP A 467 -15.73 -8.40 39.18
N GLY A 468 -14.89 -9.43 39.13
CA GLY A 468 -14.00 -9.84 40.22
C GLY A 468 -12.53 -9.59 39.90
N GLU A 469 -11.64 -10.37 40.50
CA GLU A 469 -10.21 -10.37 40.13
C GLU A 469 -9.99 -11.17 38.84
N GLY A 470 -9.84 -10.46 37.71
CA GLY A 470 -9.50 -11.05 36.42
C GLY A 470 -10.71 -11.26 35.48
N PRO A 471 -10.62 -12.18 34.50
CA PRO A 471 -11.69 -12.39 33.52
C PRO A 471 -12.98 -12.87 34.17
N LEU A 472 -14.11 -12.28 33.77
CA LEU A 472 -15.45 -12.59 34.26
C LEU A 472 -15.96 -13.92 33.66
N PRO A 473 -16.12 -15.00 34.44
CA PRO A 473 -16.71 -16.23 33.93
C PRO A 473 -18.23 -16.08 33.77
N VAL A 474 -18.76 -16.59 32.66
CA VAL A 474 -20.19 -16.66 32.33
C VAL A 474 -20.45 -18.03 31.71
N ASP A 475 -21.61 -18.62 31.94
CA ASP A 475 -21.99 -19.91 31.34
C ASP A 475 -23.14 -19.69 30.36
N LEU A 476 -22.87 -19.83 29.06
CA LEU A 476 -23.92 -19.71 28.04
C LEU A 476 -24.62 -21.06 27.89
N VAL A 477 -25.95 -21.06 27.96
CA VAL A 477 -26.76 -22.27 27.81
C VAL A 477 -27.49 -22.21 26.47
N ALA A 478 -27.01 -22.99 25.49
CA ALA A 478 -27.61 -23.07 24.16
C ALA A 478 -28.07 -24.50 23.88
N GLY A 479 -29.38 -24.70 23.67
CA GLY A 479 -29.94 -26.03 23.40
C GLY A 479 -29.70 -27.05 24.53
N GLY A 480 -29.60 -26.58 25.78
CA GLY A 480 -29.29 -27.43 26.95
C GLY A 480 -27.81 -27.74 27.14
N VAL A 481 -26.92 -27.21 26.28
CA VAL A 481 -25.47 -27.35 26.40
C VAL A 481 -24.89 -26.16 27.15
N HIS A 482 -24.13 -26.44 28.20
CA HIS A 482 -23.41 -25.44 29.00
C HIS A 482 -22.06 -25.11 28.37
N ILE A 483 -21.85 -23.85 27.99
CA ILE A 483 -20.66 -23.38 27.30
C ILE A 483 -19.91 -22.43 28.24
N PRO A 484 -18.76 -22.85 28.79
CA PRO A 484 -17.98 -21.98 29.64
C PRO A 484 -17.38 -20.83 28.83
N VAL A 485 -17.72 -19.60 29.21
CA VAL A 485 -17.23 -18.36 28.62
C VAL A 485 -16.44 -17.54 29.65
N GLN A 486 -15.41 -16.82 29.20
CA GLN A 486 -14.69 -15.84 29.99
C GLN A 486 -14.68 -14.51 29.25
N ILE A 487 -15.25 -13.47 29.85
CA ILE A 487 -15.23 -12.12 29.31
C ILE A 487 -14.01 -11.38 29.84
N ASN A 488 -13.24 -10.77 28.94
CA ASN A 488 -12.04 -10.01 29.27
C ASN A 488 -12.26 -8.55 28.91
N ASP A 489 -11.98 -7.66 29.85
CA ASP A 489 -11.89 -6.23 29.61
C ASP A 489 -10.63 -5.95 28.77
N LYS A 490 -10.81 -5.47 27.53
CA LYS A 490 -9.72 -5.24 26.59
C LYS A 490 -9.46 -3.74 26.42
N GLN A 491 -8.36 -3.25 26.98
CA GLN A 491 -7.94 -1.84 26.87
C GLN A 491 -7.19 -1.45 25.57
N THR A 492 -7.15 -2.29 24.54
CA THR A 492 -6.28 -2.02 23.37
C THR A 492 -7.06 -1.59 22.13
N ARG A 493 -6.82 -0.33 21.70
CA ARG A 493 -7.21 0.17 20.37
C ARG A 493 -6.44 -0.63 19.30
N SER A 494 -7.16 -1.26 18.37
CA SER A 494 -6.53 -1.84 17.17
C SER A 494 -5.99 -0.72 16.28
N THR A 495 -4.81 -0.90 15.71
CA THR A 495 -4.31 -0.02 14.64
C THR A 495 -5.32 0.00 13.47
N PRO A 496 -5.72 1.18 12.97
CA PRO A 496 -6.65 1.24 11.85
C PRO A 496 -6.09 0.54 10.59
N ILE A 497 -6.95 -0.16 9.86
CA ILE A 497 -6.62 -0.82 8.61
C ILE A 497 -6.54 0.20 7.47
N GLN A 498 -5.45 0.14 6.72
CA GLN A 498 -5.21 0.98 5.54
C GLN A 498 -6.03 0.49 4.32
N THR A 499 -6.38 1.41 3.41
CA THR A 499 -7.21 1.13 2.22
C THR A 499 -6.63 0.01 1.34
N ASN A 500 -5.33 0.10 1.05
CA ASN A 500 -4.58 -0.88 0.25
C ASN A 500 -4.69 -2.31 0.84
N ARG A 501 -4.65 -2.44 2.16
CA ARG A 501 -4.75 -3.72 2.87
C ARG A 501 -6.14 -4.32 2.74
N VAL A 502 -7.20 -3.51 2.81
CA VAL A 502 -8.58 -3.95 2.58
C VAL A 502 -8.72 -4.55 1.18
N TRP A 503 -8.21 -3.88 0.15
CA TRP A 503 -8.21 -4.40 -1.22
C TRP A 503 -7.44 -5.71 -1.37
N LYS A 504 -6.26 -5.81 -0.73
CA LYS A 504 -5.46 -7.03 -0.72
C LYS A 504 -6.23 -8.19 -0.08
N LEU A 505 -6.86 -7.97 1.08
CA LEU A 505 -7.66 -8.99 1.79
C LEU A 505 -8.89 -9.42 0.97
N LYS A 506 -9.60 -8.47 0.35
CA LYS A 506 -10.73 -8.76 -0.56
C LYS A 506 -10.30 -9.71 -1.69
N ARG A 507 -9.13 -9.45 -2.31
CA ARG A 507 -8.57 -10.30 -3.37
C ARG A 507 -8.10 -11.66 -2.88
N GLU A 508 -7.35 -11.71 -1.77
CA GLU A 508 -6.74 -12.94 -1.25
C GLU A 508 -7.79 -13.90 -0.67
N LEU A 509 -8.79 -13.36 0.02
CA LEU A 509 -9.85 -14.15 0.66
C LEU A 509 -11.07 -14.36 -0.24
N GLN A 510 -11.13 -13.65 -1.37
CA GLN A 510 -12.25 -13.70 -2.31
C GLN A 510 -13.60 -13.48 -1.62
N GLN A 511 -13.63 -12.53 -0.69
CA GLN A 511 -14.79 -12.24 0.16
C GLN A 511 -14.92 -10.72 0.31
N SER A 512 -16.15 -10.19 0.31
CA SER A 512 -16.40 -8.76 0.51
C SER A 512 -16.33 -8.36 2.00
N PHE A 513 -16.07 -7.07 2.23
CA PHE A 513 -16.21 -6.45 3.55
C PHE A 513 -17.60 -5.86 3.71
N ARG A 514 -18.07 -5.77 4.95
CA ARG A 514 -19.28 -5.06 5.37
C ARG A 514 -18.92 -3.97 6.37
N LEU A 515 -19.60 -2.83 6.31
CA LEU A 515 -19.42 -1.73 7.24
C LEU A 515 -20.49 -1.80 8.34
N VAL A 516 -20.09 -2.12 9.56
CA VAL A 516 -21.00 -2.21 10.72
C VAL A 516 -20.48 -1.27 11.80
N GLU A 517 -21.27 -0.27 12.18
CA GLU A 517 -20.95 0.69 13.26
C GLU A 517 -19.54 1.32 13.14
N ASN A 518 -19.15 1.73 11.92
CA ASN A 518 -17.82 2.27 11.56
C ASN A 518 -16.66 1.26 11.55
N ARG A 519 -16.93 -0.03 11.65
CA ARG A 519 -15.93 -1.10 11.56
C ARG A 519 -16.12 -1.91 10.29
N LEU A 520 -15.01 -2.29 9.67
CA LEU A 520 -15.01 -3.18 8.52
C LEU A 520 -14.96 -4.63 9.00
N LYS A 521 -15.99 -5.42 8.67
CA LYS A 521 -16.11 -6.84 8.99
C LYS A 521 -15.95 -7.72 7.74
N GLN A 522 -15.19 -8.81 7.85
CA GLN A 522 -15.04 -9.82 6.80
C GLN A 522 -14.89 -11.20 7.45
N GLY A 523 -16.00 -11.94 7.58
CA GLY A 523 -16.01 -13.20 8.31
C GLY A 523 -15.66 -12.98 9.79
N THR A 524 -14.58 -13.60 10.25
CA THR A 524 -14.07 -13.49 11.64
C THR A 524 -13.06 -12.35 11.83
N PHE A 525 -12.83 -11.53 10.80
CA PHE A 525 -11.95 -10.36 10.86
C PHE A 525 -12.76 -9.07 11.03
N GLU A 526 -12.25 -8.18 11.87
CA GLU A 526 -12.82 -6.86 12.14
C GLU A 526 -11.71 -5.84 12.37
N ALA A 527 -11.82 -4.65 11.78
CA ALA A 527 -10.89 -3.55 12.01
C ALA A 527 -11.55 -2.18 11.77
N TYR A 528 -11.02 -1.15 12.43
CA TYR A 528 -11.36 0.24 12.12
C TYR A 528 -10.67 0.68 10.83
N PRO A 529 -11.37 1.27 9.85
CA PRO A 529 -10.71 1.88 8.70
C PRO A 529 -9.89 3.10 9.14
N HIS A 530 -8.77 3.34 8.47
CA HIS A 530 -8.04 4.60 8.60
C HIS A 530 -8.94 5.80 8.26
N ASP A 531 -8.77 6.95 8.91
CA ASP A 531 -9.70 8.09 8.83
C ASP A 531 -9.96 8.55 7.38
N SER A 532 -8.92 8.68 6.57
CA SER A 532 -9.03 9.05 5.14
C SER A 532 -9.79 8.03 4.29
N PHE A 533 -9.83 6.76 4.71
CA PHE A 533 -10.64 5.72 4.07
C PHE A 533 -12.07 5.74 4.60
N LYS A 534 -12.23 5.95 5.91
CA LYS A 534 -13.52 6.05 6.58
C LYS A 534 -14.40 7.12 5.95
N GLU A 535 -13.85 8.30 5.67
CA GLU A 535 -14.58 9.38 4.98
C GLU A 535 -15.16 8.92 3.64
N LYS A 536 -14.38 8.18 2.85
CA LYS A 536 -14.82 7.65 1.54
C LYS A 536 -15.91 6.58 1.70
N LEU A 537 -15.78 5.70 2.69
CA LEU A 537 -16.79 4.67 2.99
C LEU A 537 -18.10 5.30 3.47
N MET A 538 -18.04 6.37 4.25
CA MET A 538 -19.21 7.11 4.69
C MET A 538 -19.90 7.84 3.52
N MET A 539 -19.12 8.46 2.63
CA MET A 539 -19.66 9.03 1.39
C MET A 539 -20.37 7.95 0.55
N GLU A 540 -19.78 6.77 0.43
CA GLU A 540 -20.36 5.66 -0.33
C GLU A 540 -21.65 5.12 0.30
N HIS A 541 -21.67 4.98 1.62
CA HIS A 541 -22.88 4.64 2.38
C HIS A 541 -23.98 5.69 2.15
N ASP A 542 -23.67 6.98 2.32
CA ASP A 542 -24.63 8.07 2.09
C ASP A 542 -25.13 8.10 0.63
N TRP A 543 -24.26 7.77 -0.33
CA TRP A 543 -24.61 7.69 -1.74
C TRP A 543 -25.67 6.61 -2.00
N ILE A 544 -25.50 5.42 -1.40
CA ILE A 544 -26.42 4.29 -1.54
C ILE A 544 -27.73 4.55 -0.80
N GLU A 545 -27.67 5.04 0.44
CA GLU A 545 -28.87 5.29 1.28
C GLU A 545 -29.75 6.41 0.75
N GLN A 546 -29.16 7.42 0.09
CA GLN A 546 -29.92 8.56 -0.44
C GLN A 546 -30.28 8.44 -1.92
N ASP A 547 -30.10 7.25 -2.52
CA ASP A 547 -30.33 6.99 -3.95
C ASP A 547 -29.66 8.06 -4.82
N MET A 548 -28.40 8.40 -4.51
CA MET A 548 -27.70 9.46 -5.23
C MET A 548 -27.32 8.98 -6.61
N ARG A 549 -27.45 9.86 -7.60
CA ARG A 549 -27.05 9.61 -9.00
C ARG A 549 -25.98 10.60 -9.47
N CYS A 550 -26.01 11.77 -8.86
CA CYS A 550 -25.02 12.81 -8.98
C CYS A 550 -24.93 13.53 -7.63
N ALA A 551 -23.74 13.98 -7.27
CA ALA A 551 -23.53 14.80 -6.10
C ALA A 551 -22.33 15.72 -6.28
N THR A 552 -22.35 16.87 -5.62
CA THR A 552 -21.17 17.71 -5.41
C THR A 552 -20.60 17.47 -4.02
N ILE A 553 -19.30 17.71 -3.84
CA ILE A 553 -18.67 17.66 -2.54
C ILE A 553 -18.59 19.09 -2.00
N GLU A 554 -19.35 19.37 -0.95
CA GLU A 554 -19.35 20.65 -0.24
C GLU A 554 -18.98 20.40 1.22
N TYR A 555 -17.93 21.08 1.71
CA TYR A 555 -17.43 20.92 3.08
C TYR A 555 -17.17 19.46 3.48
N GLY A 556 -16.72 18.63 2.52
CA GLY A 556 -16.42 17.21 2.76
C GLY A 556 -17.65 16.30 2.86
N ARG A 557 -18.84 16.77 2.48
CA ARG A 557 -20.07 15.96 2.42
C ARG A 557 -20.65 15.93 1.01
N LEU A 558 -21.31 14.83 0.67
CA LEU A 558 -22.06 14.71 -0.57
C LEU A 558 -23.36 15.51 -0.48
N GLN A 559 -23.58 16.37 -1.47
CA GLN A 559 -24.83 17.07 -1.71
C GLN A 559 -25.46 16.51 -2.99
N LYS A 560 -26.63 15.87 -2.88
CA LYS A 560 -27.32 15.28 -4.02
C LYS A 560 -27.65 16.36 -5.05
N VAL A 561 -27.30 16.10 -6.31
CA VAL A 561 -27.61 16.94 -7.46
C VAL A 561 -28.60 16.21 -8.35
N GLU A 562 -29.62 16.92 -8.81
CA GLU A 562 -30.60 16.37 -9.73
C GLU A 562 -29.93 16.14 -11.10
N LEU A 563 -29.98 14.88 -11.56
CA LEU A 563 -29.43 14.46 -12.84
C LEU A 563 -30.55 13.84 -13.67
N SER A 564 -30.92 14.51 -14.76
CA SER A 564 -31.91 13.99 -15.71
C SER A 564 -31.30 12.82 -16.49
N LEU A 565 -31.81 11.61 -16.25
CA LEU A 565 -31.40 10.39 -16.94
C LEU A 565 -32.57 9.83 -17.76
N PRO A 566 -32.29 9.07 -18.85
CA PRO A 566 -33.32 8.28 -19.50
C PRO A 566 -33.91 7.23 -18.53
N GLU A 567 -35.23 7.03 -18.56
CA GLU A 567 -35.98 6.13 -17.67
C GLU A 567 -35.34 4.74 -17.52
N LYS A 568 -34.92 4.11 -18.62
CA LYS A 568 -34.25 2.80 -18.59
C LYS A 568 -32.93 2.78 -17.80
N VAL A 569 -32.19 3.88 -17.83
CA VAL A 569 -30.92 4.00 -17.09
C VAL A 569 -31.21 4.24 -15.61
N GLU A 570 -32.26 5.01 -15.33
CA GLU A 570 -32.73 5.28 -13.97
C GLU A 570 -33.18 3.99 -13.27
N GLU A 571 -34.04 3.20 -13.92
CA GLU A 571 -34.48 1.89 -13.42
C GLU A 571 -33.30 0.95 -13.16
N ALA A 572 -32.43 0.75 -14.17
CA ALA A 572 -31.29 -0.16 -14.05
C ALA A 572 -30.30 0.26 -12.94
N TYR A 573 -30.12 1.56 -12.73
CA TYR A 573 -29.24 2.06 -11.67
C TYR A 573 -29.87 1.94 -10.28
N SER A 574 -31.17 2.20 -10.17
CA SER A 574 -31.90 1.98 -8.91
C SER A 574 -31.91 0.50 -8.52
N ASP A 575 -32.09 -0.41 -9.47
CA ASP A 575 -31.97 -1.86 -9.23
C ASP A 575 -30.57 -2.23 -8.72
N PHE A 576 -29.52 -1.63 -9.29
CA PHE A 576 -28.15 -1.83 -8.84
C PHE A 576 -27.90 -1.32 -7.41
N LEU A 577 -28.44 -0.15 -7.04
CA LEU A 577 -28.34 0.36 -5.66
C LEU A 577 -29.10 -0.53 -4.67
N ASN A 578 -30.26 -1.06 -5.07
CA ASN A 578 -31.03 -1.99 -4.24
C ASN A 578 -30.24 -3.29 -3.97
N GLU A 579 -29.59 -3.87 -4.99
CA GLU A 579 -28.76 -5.07 -4.82
C GLU A 579 -27.58 -4.84 -3.84
N LEU A 580 -26.97 -3.65 -3.89
CA LEU A 580 -25.92 -3.27 -2.93
C LEU A 580 -26.46 -3.17 -1.50
N ARG A 581 -27.66 -2.58 -1.33
CA ARG A 581 -28.35 -2.46 -0.05
C ARG A 581 -28.72 -3.82 0.54
N ASP A 582 -29.33 -4.69 -0.27
CA ASP A 582 -29.76 -6.03 0.13
C ASP A 582 -28.57 -6.94 0.50
N SER A 583 -27.42 -6.72 -0.14
CA SER A 583 -26.20 -7.47 0.14
C SER A 583 -25.36 -6.91 1.30
N ASP A 584 -25.74 -5.73 1.83
CA ASP A 584 -24.99 -4.97 2.82
C ASP A 584 -23.54 -4.70 2.34
N LEU A 585 -23.43 -4.37 1.04
CA LEU A 585 -22.17 -4.19 0.32
C LEU A 585 -21.98 -2.72 -0.07
N LEU A 586 -20.77 -2.23 0.16
CA LEU A 586 -20.32 -0.97 -0.43
C LEU A 586 -19.89 -1.22 -1.89
N HIS A 587 -20.14 -0.24 -2.77
CA HIS A 587 -19.93 -0.27 -4.22
C HIS A 587 -18.47 -0.60 -4.64
N ARG A 588 -17.48 -0.49 -3.76
CA ARG A 588 -16.05 -0.73 -4.05
C ARG A 588 -15.49 -2.07 -3.60
#